data_AF-A0A0E3LK31-F1
#
_entry.id   AF-A0A0E3LK31-F1
#
_cell.length_a   1.000
_cell.length_b   1.000
_cell.length_c   1.000
_cell.angle_alpha   90.00
_cell.angle_beta   90.00
_cell.angle_gamma   90.00
#
_symmetry.space_group_name_H-M   'P 1'
#
loop_
_entity.id
_entity.type
_entity.pdbx_description
1 polymer ?
#
loop_
_entity_poly.entity_id
_entity_poly.type
_entity_poly.pdbx_seq_one_letter_code
_entity_poly.pdbx_strand_id
1 'polypeptide(L)'
;MKTEWKLFIILLIACIFGVIFVLPYTLTLQGELLQNLPVPLYVFLAAQVIQSIILFSVAIIIGLHLAKKVGLGLPILEGWIEGREVKSYLKSILGISIGLGILAGILIIGLDYLFSFAGVTINVAQTGQLNPPAWQGFLSSFYGGINEEILLRLFLMTLLVWIFFKIKKTEDGKPTNADMWLAIILAAVIFGIGHLPTLLAITTPSPLLIVRTIVINCVAGIIFGWLYWKKGLESAMISHFSADIVLHVILPLIVVI
;
A
#
# COMPACT_ATOMS: atom_id res chain seq x y z
N MET A 1 -7.64 3.25 -25.47
CA MET A 1 -9.02 2.76 -25.25
C MET A 1 -9.13 1.26 -24.96
N LYS A 2 -8.90 0.31 -25.88
CA LYS A 2 -9.08 -1.13 -25.58
C LYS A 2 -8.17 -1.65 -24.45
N THR A 3 -6.88 -1.26 -24.44
CA THR A 3 -5.92 -1.66 -23.38
C THR A 3 -6.27 -1.06 -22.01
N GLU A 4 -6.62 0.23 -21.96
CA GLU A 4 -6.93 0.92 -20.69
C GLU A 4 -8.17 0.35 -20.01
N TRP A 5 -9.21 0.02 -20.77
CA TRP A 5 -10.40 -0.63 -20.23
C TRP A 5 -10.10 -2.03 -19.67
N LYS A 6 -9.23 -2.80 -20.34
CA LYS A 6 -8.78 -4.10 -19.82
C LYS A 6 -7.98 -3.94 -18.54
N LEU A 7 -7.03 -3.00 -18.49
CA LEU A 7 -6.28 -2.68 -17.27
C LEU A 7 -7.21 -2.25 -16.14
N PHE A 8 -8.17 -1.38 -16.42
CA PHE A 8 -9.16 -0.95 -15.44
C PHE A 8 -9.89 -2.14 -14.82
N ILE A 9 -10.42 -3.05 -15.66
CA ILE A 9 -11.16 -4.23 -15.19
C ILE A 9 -10.25 -5.15 -14.35
N ILE A 10 -9.02 -5.43 -14.83
CA ILE A 10 -8.07 -6.28 -14.11
C ILE A 10 -7.73 -5.71 -12.74
N LEU A 11 -7.39 -4.42 -12.69
CA LEU A 11 -7.02 -3.74 -11.44
C LEU A 11 -8.22 -3.63 -10.49
N LEU A 12 -9.43 -3.37 -11.00
CA LEU A 12 -10.62 -3.31 -10.17
C LEU A 12 -10.97 -4.68 -9.57
N ILE A 13 -10.89 -5.74 -10.36
CA ILE A 13 -11.08 -7.12 -9.86
C ILE A 13 -10.02 -7.44 -8.79
N ALA A 14 -8.76 -7.08 -9.03
CA ALA A 14 -7.68 -7.26 -8.06
C ALA A 14 -7.92 -6.47 -6.76
N CYS A 15 -8.44 -5.24 -6.84
CA CYS A 15 -8.84 -4.46 -5.67
C CYS A 15 -9.98 -5.10 -4.89
N ILE A 16 -11.02 -5.61 -5.57
CA ILE A 16 -12.14 -6.31 -4.92
C ILE A 16 -11.62 -7.57 -4.21
N PHE A 17 -10.73 -8.30 -4.85
CA PHE A 17 -10.05 -9.45 -4.26
C PHE A 17 -9.30 -9.07 -2.97
N GLY A 18 -8.46 -8.03 -3.01
CA GLY A 18 -7.75 -7.56 -1.82
C GLY A 18 -8.67 -7.07 -0.71
N VAL A 19 -9.77 -6.37 -1.04
CA VAL A 19 -10.80 -5.93 -0.07
C VAL A 19 -11.44 -7.13 0.64
N ILE A 20 -11.76 -8.20 -0.08
CA ILE A 20 -12.33 -9.42 0.52
C ILE A 20 -11.28 -10.12 1.39
N PHE A 21 -10.02 -10.16 0.94
CA PHE A 21 -8.95 -10.90 1.60
C PHE A 21 -8.45 -10.24 2.88
N VAL A 22 -8.61 -8.93 3.04
CA VAL A 22 -8.29 -8.25 4.30
C VAL A 22 -9.37 -8.45 5.38
N LEU A 23 -10.60 -8.83 5.01
CA LEU A 23 -11.72 -8.94 5.96
C LEU A 23 -11.43 -9.82 7.18
N PRO A 24 -10.87 -11.04 7.06
CA PRO A 24 -10.57 -11.86 8.24
C PRO A 24 -9.64 -11.16 9.24
N TYR A 25 -8.63 -10.46 8.74
CA TYR A 25 -7.68 -9.70 9.55
C TYR A 25 -8.37 -8.52 10.25
N THR A 26 -9.18 -7.76 9.52
CA THR A 26 -9.94 -6.63 10.07
C THR A 26 -10.99 -7.08 11.10
N LEU A 27 -11.70 -8.19 10.85
CA LEU A 27 -12.69 -8.73 11.78
C LEU A 27 -12.06 -9.16 13.12
N THR A 28 -10.84 -9.71 13.09
CA THR A 28 -10.09 -10.03 14.32
C THR A 28 -9.67 -8.77 15.06
N LEU A 29 -9.12 -7.77 14.36
CA LEU A 29 -8.63 -6.55 15.01
C LEU A 29 -9.74 -5.61 15.51
N GLN A 30 -10.89 -5.59 14.85
CA GLN A 30 -11.97 -4.63 15.10
C GLN A 30 -13.25 -5.29 15.58
N GLY A 31 -13.21 -6.55 16.02
CA GLY A 31 -14.39 -7.33 16.39
C GLY A 31 -15.31 -6.61 17.38
N GLU A 32 -14.75 -5.97 18.42
CA GLU A 32 -15.54 -5.23 19.42
C GLU A 32 -16.24 -3.99 18.85
N LEU A 33 -15.55 -3.23 17.98
CA LEU A 33 -16.12 -2.07 17.29
C LEU A 33 -17.27 -2.50 16.37
N LEU A 34 -17.12 -3.65 15.70
CA LEU A 34 -18.10 -4.17 14.75
C LEU A 34 -19.33 -4.81 15.43
N GLN A 35 -19.23 -5.22 16.70
CA GLN A 35 -20.38 -5.72 17.46
C GLN A 35 -21.39 -4.62 17.81
N ASN A 36 -20.93 -3.37 17.91
CA ASN A 36 -21.75 -2.22 18.31
C ASN A 36 -22.28 -1.39 17.11
N LEU A 37 -22.30 -1.98 15.90
CA LEU A 37 -22.77 -1.28 14.71
C LEU A 37 -24.28 -0.97 14.78
N PRO A 38 -24.72 0.20 14.29
CA PRO A 38 -26.13 0.55 14.22
C PRO A 38 -26.90 -0.21 13.14
N VAL A 39 -26.20 -1.00 12.32
CA VAL A 39 -26.74 -1.81 11.22
C VAL A 39 -26.18 -3.23 11.29
N PRO A 40 -26.87 -4.23 10.71
CA PRO A 40 -26.34 -5.60 10.66
C PRO A 40 -24.99 -5.67 9.95
N LEU A 41 -24.09 -6.55 10.43
CA LEU A 41 -22.73 -6.69 9.91
C LEU A 41 -22.68 -6.90 8.39
N TYR A 42 -23.57 -7.72 7.82
CA TYR A 42 -23.61 -7.96 6.38
C TYR A 42 -23.94 -6.69 5.57
N VAL A 43 -24.76 -5.78 6.11
CA VAL A 43 -25.08 -4.49 5.48
C VAL A 43 -23.84 -3.59 5.49
N PHE A 44 -23.14 -3.53 6.63
CA PHE A 44 -21.90 -2.77 6.76
C PHE A 44 -20.82 -3.28 5.79
N LEU A 45 -20.59 -4.59 5.73
CA LEU A 45 -19.61 -5.20 4.82
C LEU A 45 -19.98 -4.95 3.34
N ALA A 46 -21.26 -5.07 2.98
CA ALA A 46 -21.71 -4.76 1.63
C ALA A 46 -21.49 -3.28 1.27
N ALA A 47 -21.79 -2.36 2.18
CA ALA A 47 -21.54 -0.94 2.00
C ALA A 47 -20.05 -0.63 1.84
N GLN A 48 -19.18 -1.28 2.63
CA GLN A 48 -17.73 -1.13 2.52
C GLN A 48 -17.20 -1.61 1.17
N VAL A 49 -17.66 -2.77 0.68
CA VAL A 49 -17.28 -3.26 -0.66
C VAL A 49 -17.74 -2.31 -1.76
N ILE A 50 -18.98 -1.80 -1.69
CA ILE A 50 -19.49 -0.82 -2.66
C ILE A 50 -18.65 0.47 -2.62
N GLN A 51 -18.37 0.99 -1.43
CA GLN A 51 -17.51 2.16 -1.25
C GLN A 51 -16.12 1.93 -1.86
N SER A 52 -15.50 0.78 -1.60
CA SER A 52 -14.21 0.42 -2.17
C SER A 52 -14.27 0.34 -3.70
N ILE A 53 -15.30 -0.27 -4.29
CA ILE A 53 -15.46 -0.33 -5.76
C ILE A 53 -15.47 1.08 -6.34
N ILE A 54 -16.24 2.00 -5.75
CA ILE A 54 -16.32 3.40 -6.22
C ILE A 54 -14.95 4.08 -6.09
N LEU A 55 -14.33 3.98 -4.92
CA LEU A 55 -13.03 4.59 -4.63
C LEU A 55 -11.94 4.09 -5.59
N PHE A 56 -11.77 2.78 -5.72
CA PHE A 56 -10.76 2.20 -6.60
C PHE A 56 -11.07 2.45 -8.07
N SER A 57 -12.34 2.51 -8.47
CA SER A 57 -12.69 2.88 -9.84
C SER A 57 -12.19 4.27 -10.20
N VAL A 58 -12.43 5.27 -9.33
CA VAL A 58 -11.95 6.64 -9.52
C VAL A 58 -10.43 6.69 -9.52
N ALA A 59 -9.79 6.05 -8.54
CA ALA A 59 -8.35 6.01 -8.39
C ALA A 59 -7.66 5.40 -9.61
N ILE A 60 -8.14 4.26 -10.11
CA ILE A 60 -7.58 3.56 -11.27
C ILE A 60 -7.78 4.39 -12.55
N ILE A 61 -8.97 4.96 -12.78
CA ILE A 61 -9.24 5.77 -13.98
C ILE A 61 -8.29 6.98 -14.03
N ILE A 62 -8.20 7.74 -12.94
CA ILE A 62 -7.34 8.92 -12.88
C ILE A 62 -5.86 8.50 -12.98
N GLY A 63 -5.47 7.47 -12.22
CA GLY A 63 -4.09 6.98 -12.18
C GLY A 63 -3.60 6.50 -13.55
N LEU A 64 -4.34 5.62 -14.22
CA LEU A 64 -3.99 5.15 -15.57
C LEU A 64 -3.94 6.29 -16.59
N HIS A 65 -4.87 7.25 -16.50
CA HIS A 65 -4.89 8.40 -17.42
C HIS A 65 -3.68 9.32 -17.24
N LEU A 66 -3.26 9.56 -15.99
CA LEU A 66 -2.16 10.45 -15.68
C LEU A 66 -0.80 9.76 -15.81
N ALA A 67 -0.68 8.46 -15.50
CA ALA A 67 0.57 7.71 -15.52
C ALA A 67 1.28 7.82 -16.88
N LYS A 68 0.51 7.66 -17.97
CA LYS A 68 1.01 7.83 -19.35
C LYS A 68 1.58 9.21 -19.65
N LYS A 69 1.01 10.26 -19.04
CA LYS A 69 1.45 11.65 -19.26
C LYS A 69 2.77 11.96 -18.53
N VAL A 70 3.10 11.17 -17.51
CA VAL A 70 4.28 11.40 -16.66
C VAL A 70 5.34 10.29 -16.81
N GLY A 71 5.14 9.35 -17.73
CA GLY A 71 6.09 8.26 -18.01
C GLY A 71 6.10 7.16 -16.94
N LEU A 72 5.01 7.01 -16.19
CA LEU A 72 4.78 5.91 -15.26
C LEU A 72 3.83 4.89 -15.89
N GLY A 73 3.83 3.65 -15.40
CA GLY A 73 3.01 2.60 -15.99
C GLY A 73 3.06 1.27 -15.27
N LEU A 74 2.53 0.25 -15.95
CA LEU A 74 2.38 -1.11 -15.47
C LEU A 74 3.01 -2.07 -16.48
N PRO A 75 4.36 -2.16 -16.57
CA PRO A 75 5.04 -2.77 -17.71
C PRO A 75 4.67 -4.23 -17.97
N ILE A 76 4.32 -4.99 -16.93
CA ILE A 76 3.97 -6.41 -17.05
C ILE A 76 2.53 -6.55 -17.53
N LEU A 77 1.57 -5.86 -16.91
CA LEU A 77 0.16 -5.94 -17.29
C LEU A 77 -0.07 -5.31 -18.65
N GLU A 78 0.54 -4.16 -18.94
CA GLU A 78 0.50 -3.52 -20.26
C GLU A 78 1.13 -4.43 -21.32
N GLY A 79 2.31 -4.99 -21.04
CA GLY A 79 2.98 -5.94 -21.94
C GLY A 79 2.12 -7.16 -22.25
N TRP A 80 1.52 -7.77 -21.23
CA TRP A 80 0.70 -8.96 -21.37
C TRP A 80 -0.57 -8.70 -22.19
N ILE A 81 -1.28 -7.60 -21.92
CA ILE A 81 -2.51 -7.23 -22.66
C ILE A 81 -2.20 -6.92 -24.12
N GLU A 82 -1.02 -6.37 -24.40
CA GLU A 82 -0.56 -6.00 -25.74
C GLU A 82 0.15 -7.15 -26.46
N GLY A 83 0.20 -8.35 -25.87
CA GLY A 83 0.78 -9.55 -26.48
C GLY A 83 2.31 -9.55 -26.54
N ARG A 84 2.97 -8.71 -25.75
CA ARG A 84 4.43 -8.70 -25.61
C ARG A 84 4.92 -9.81 -24.68
N GLU A 85 6.17 -10.22 -24.87
CA GLU A 85 6.90 -11.06 -23.92
C GLU A 85 7.17 -10.26 -22.63
N VAL A 86 6.78 -10.81 -21.48
CA VAL A 86 6.91 -10.13 -20.16
C VAL A 86 7.71 -10.94 -19.13
N LYS A 87 8.01 -12.21 -19.42
CA LYS A 87 8.70 -13.11 -18.47
C LYS A 87 10.14 -12.67 -18.24
N SER A 88 10.83 -12.19 -19.28
CA SER A 88 12.17 -11.61 -19.14
C SER A 88 12.17 -10.39 -18.20
N TYR A 89 11.22 -9.46 -18.41
CA TYR A 89 11.09 -8.27 -17.57
C TYR A 89 10.72 -8.62 -16.13
N LEU A 90 9.73 -9.51 -15.93
CA LEU A 90 9.35 -9.99 -14.60
C LEU A 90 10.55 -10.58 -13.85
N LYS A 91 11.33 -11.46 -14.48
CA LYS A 91 12.55 -12.02 -13.89
C LYS A 91 13.56 -10.95 -13.49
N SER A 92 13.69 -9.89 -14.30
CA SER A 92 14.64 -8.80 -14.04
C SER A 92 14.26 -7.94 -12.83
N ILE A 93 12.97 -7.86 -12.48
CA ILE A 93 12.49 -7.06 -11.34
C ILE A 93 12.24 -7.89 -10.09
N LEU A 94 11.87 -9.18 -10.22
CA LEU A 94 11.38 -9.99 -9.11
C LEU A 94 12.34 -10.02 -7.92
N GLY A 95 13.63 -10.25 -8.15
CA GLY A 95 14.63 -10.32 -7.09
C GLY A 95 14.81 -8.99 -6.34
N ILE A 96 14.87 -7.87 -7.06
CA ILE A 96 15.02 -6.54 -6.44
C ILE A 96 13.74 -6.11 -5.71
N SER A 97 12.56 -6.38 -6.27
CA SER A 97 11.28 -6.08 -5.62
C SER A 97 11.11 -6.86 -4.32
N ILE A 98 11.34 -8.17 -4.33
CA ILE A 98 11.28 -9.00 -3.12
C ILE A 98 12.34 -8.55 -2.11
N GLY A 99 13.58 -8.37 -2.54
CA GLY A 99 14.69 -7.97 -1.66
C GLY A 99 14.44 -6.62 -0.98
N LEU A 100 13.94 -5.62 -1.71
CA LEU A 100 13.59 -4.32 -1.14
C LEU A 100 12.33 -4.38 -0.27
N GLY A 101 11.39 -5.27 -0.55
CA GLY A 101 10.24 -5.53 0.32
C GLY A 101 10.66 -6.13 1.66
N ILE A 102 11.51 -7.15 1.64
CA ILE A 102 12.09 -7.74 2.85
C ILE A 102 12.87 -6.68 3.64
N LEU A 103 13.67 -5.86 2.96
CA LEU A 103 14.38 -4.75 3.59
C LEU A 103 13.41 -3.76 4.24
N ALA A 104 12.32 -3.38 3.56
CA ALA A 104 11.31 -2.49 4.12
C ALA A 104 10.68 -3.07 5.41
N GLY A 105 10.32 -4.35 5.42
CA GLY A 105 9.82 -5.04 6.61
C GLY A 105 10.83 -5.05 7.75
N ILE A 106 12.10 -5.35 7.48
CA ILE A 106 13.18 -5.32 8.48
C ILE A 106 13.40 -3.91 9.03
N LEU A 107 13.37 -2.89 8.17
CA LEU A 107 13.52 -1.48 8.59
C LEU A 107 12.35 -1.04 9.47
N ILE A 108 11.12 -1.45 9.16
CA ILE A 108 9.95 -1.17 9.99
C ILE A 108 10.13 -1.80 11.38
N ILE A 109 10.51 -3.07 11.46
CA ILE A 109 10.76 -3.77 12.73
C ILE A 109 11.89 -3.08 13.52
N GLY A 110 13.00 -2.76 12.87
CA GLY A 110 14.14 -2.11 13.51
C GLY A 110 13.81 -0.71 14.04
N LEU A 111 13.07 0.08 13.26
CA LEU A 111 12.59 1.40 13.70
C LEU A 111 11.61 1.27 14.86
N ASP A 112 10.70 0.30 14.80
CA ASP A 112 9.76 0.06 15.89
C ASP A 112 10.49 -0.30 17.20
N TYR A 113 11.50 -1.17 17.12
CA TYR A 113 12.35 -1.50 18.26
C TYR A 113 13.09 -0.27 18.80
N LEU A 114 13.62 0.59 17.93
CA LEU A 114 14.29 1.82 18.33
C LEU A 114 13.35 2.79 19.07
N PHE A 115 12.13 2.98 18.56
CA PHE A 115 11.10 3.78 19.23
C PHE A 115 10.70 3.17 20.57
N SER A 116 10.57 1.85 20.63
CA SER A 116 10.27 1.11 21.87
C SER A 116 11.37 1.30 22.92
N PHE A 117 12.65 1.24 22.52
CA PHE A 117 13.78 1.53 23.40
C PHE A 117 13.78 2.96 23.93
N ALA A 118 13.28 3.92 23.15
CA ALA A 118 13.07 5.30 23.55
C ALA A 118 11.80 5.52 24.42
N GLY A 119 11.13 4.45 24.88
CA GLY A 119 9.94 4.50 25.72
C GLY A 119 8.63 4.72 24.95
N VAL A 120 8.65 4.61 23.62
CA VAL A 120 7.48 4.81 22.73
C VAL A 120 6.86 3.46 22.40
N THR A 121 6.28 2.82 23.40
CA THR A 121 5.69 1.48 23.26
C THR A 121 4.18 1.55 23.17
N ILE A 122 3.59 0.72 22.30
CA ILE A 122 2.17 0.38 22.39
C ILE A 122 2.07 -0.77 23.38
N ASN A 123 1.39 -0.56 24.52
CA ASN A 123 1.29 -1.57 25.56
C ASN A 123 0.23 -2.61 25.19
N VAL A 124 0.62 -3.60 24.39
CA VAL A 124 -0.25 -4.66 23.84
C VAL A 124 -1.06 -5.40 24.93
N ALA A 125 -0.49 -5.52 26.13
CA ALA A 125 -1.15 -6.17 27.27
C ALA A 125 -2.31 -5.36 27.88
N GLN A 126 -2.31 -4.03 27.72
CA GLN A 126 -3.40 -3.15 28.17
C GLN A 126 -4.46 -2.92 27.09
N THR A 127 -4.13 -3.16 25.81
CA THR A 127 -5.01 -2.92 24.67
C THR A 127 -5.90 -4.13 24.31
N GLY A 128 -5.78 -5.25 25.03
CA GLY A 128 -6.55 -6.46 24.74
C GLY A 128 -6.29 -7.02 23.33
N GLN A 129 -5.13 -6.72 22.75
CA GLN A 129 -4.87 -6.92 21.33
C GLN A 129 -4.96 -8.40 20.94
N LEU A 130 -5.92 -8.73 20.08
CA LEU A 130 -5.96 -10.00 19.38
C LEU A 130 -4.87 -9.97 18.31
N ASN A 131 -3.84 -10.80 18.46
CA ASN A 131 -2.86 -11.02 17.39
C ASN A 131 -3.51 -11.85 16.28
N PRO A 132 -3.74 -11.30 15.08
CA PRO A 132 -4.31 -12.07 13.99
C PRO A 132 -3.36 -13.22 13.64
N PRO A 133 -3.87 -14.45 13.45
CA PRO A 133 -3.03 -15.57 13.06
C PRO A 133 -2.39 -15.33 11.69
N ALA A 134 -1.23 -15.93 11.47
CA ALA A 134 -0.39 -15.70 10.28
C ALA A 134 -1.12 -15.91 8.94
N TRP A 135 -2.13 -16.79 8.88
CA TRP A 135 -2.93 -16.97 7.67
C TRP A 135 -3.80 -15.75 7.35
N GLN A 136 -4.32 -15.03 8.36
CA GLN A 136 -5.03 -13.77 8.16
C GLN A 136 -4.08 -12.69 7.68
N GLY A 137 -2.87 -12.63 8.25
CA GLY A 137 -1.81 -11.72 7.79
C GLY A 137 -1.37 -11.98 6.35
N PHE A 138 -1.30 -13.25 5.94
CA PHE A 138 -1.04 -13.62 4.55
C PHE A 138 -2.12 -13.11 3.60
N LEU A 139 -3.40 -13.26 3.98
CA LEU A 139 -4.51 -12.75 3.16
C LEU A 139 -4.53 -11.21 3.13
N SER A 140 -4.28 -10.54 4.26
CA SER A 140 -4.21 -9.07 4.30
C SER A 140 -3.05 -8.52 3.48
N SER A 141 -1.97 -9.28 3.30
CA SER A 141 -0.82 -8.88 2.47
C SER A 141 -1.20 -8.59 1.02
N PHE A 142 -2.27 -9.22 0.49
CA PHE A 142 -2.79 -8.89 -0.84
C PHE A 142 -3.39 -7.48 -0.91
N TYR A 143 -4.00 -7.00 0.18
CA TYR A 143 -4.54 -5.65 0.23
C TYR A 143 -3.42 -4.61 0.24
N GLY A 144 -2.38 -4.78 1.06
CA GLY A 144 -1.19 -3.90 1.02
C GLY A 144 -0.53 -3.92 -0.35
N GLY A 145 -0.25 -5.14 -0.85
CA GLY A 145 0.34 -5.37 -2.17
C GLY A 145 -0.45 -4.80 -3.35
N ILE A 146 -1.79 -4.74 -3.31
CA ILE A 146 -2.61 -4.34 -4.47
C ILE A 146 -3.29 -3.00 -4.23
N ASN A 147 -4.14 -2.93 -3.20
CA ASN A 147 -5.04 -1.81 -2.97
C ASN A 147 -4.27 -0.55 -2.56
N GLU A 148 -3.32 -0.67 -1.63
CA GLU A 148 -2.55 0.47 -1.17
C GLU A 148 -1.63 1.00 -2.28
N GLU A 149 -1.02 0.13 -3.07
CA GLU A 149 -0.23 0.54 -4.23
C GLU A 149 -1.06 1.22 -5.32
N ILE A 150 -2.30 0.79 -5.56
CA ILE A 150 -3.20 1.48 -6.48
C ILE A 150 -3.56 2.89 -5.97
N LEU A 151 -3.89 3.03 -4.69
CA LEU A 151 -4.23 4.34 -4.12
C LEU A 151 -3.02 5.28 -4.06
N LEU A 152 -1.86 4.77 -3.64
CA LEU A 152 -0.74 5.63 -3.32
C LEU A 152 0.22 5.83 -4.48
N ARG A 153 0.47 4.79 -5.28
CA ARG A 153 1.44 4.86 -6.38
C ARG A 153 0.69 5.22 -7.65
N LEU A 154 -0.24 4.37 -8.07
CA LEU A 154 -0.96 4.58 -9.33
C LEU A 154 -1.79 5.86 -9.29
N PHE A 155 -2.51 6.15 -8.21
CA PHE A 155 -3.32 7.36 -8.09
C PHE A 155 -2.54 8.55 -7.51
N LEU A 156 -2.25 8.57 -6.21
CA LEU A 156 -1.75 9.76 -5.51
C LEU A 156 -0.39 10.24 -6.00
N MET A 157 0.63 9.38 -6.00
CA MET A 157 1.98 9.74 -6.45
C MET A 157 1.95 10.22 -7.90
N THR A 158 1.26 9.49 -8.78
CA THR A 158 1.11 9.88 -10.19
C THR A 158 0.44 11.24 -10.35
N LEU A 159 -0.62 11.52 -9.56
CA LEU A 159 -1.30 12.82 -9.54
C LEU A 159 -0.35 13.93 -9.07
N LEU A 160 0.43 13.72 -8.01
CA LEU A 160 1.40 14.67 -7.51
C LEU A 160 2.48 14.99 -8.55
N VAL A 161 3.07 13.95 -9.17
CA VAL A 161 4.04 14.11 -10.26
C VAL A 161 3.44 14.94 -11.39
N TRP A 162 2.20 14.63 -11.79
CA TRP A 162 1.52 15.37 -12.86
C TRP A 162 1.29 16.84 -12.50
N ILE A 163 0.89 17.15 -11.27
CA ILE A 163 0.72 18.53 -10.78
C ILE A 163 2.06 19.28 -10.84
N PHE A 164 3.14 18.72 -10.29
CA PHE A 164 4.46 19.37 -10.26
C PHE A 164 5.00 19.65 -11.67
N PHE A 165 4.89 18.64 -12.55
CA PHE A 165 5.23 18.76 -13.96
C PHE A 165 4.43 19.87 -14.65
N LYS A 166 3.11 19.93 -14.43
CA LYS A 166 2.24 20.94 -15.05
C LYS A 166 2.54 22.36 -14.61
N ILE A 167 2.93 22.56 -13.35
CA ILE A 167 3.28 23.88 -12.82
C ILE A 167 4.61 24.37 -13.42
N LYS A 168 5.62 23.50 -13.49
CA LYS A 168 6.99 23.89 -13.91
C LYS A 168 7.17 24.08 -15.41
N LYS A 169 6.31 23.51 -16.26
CA LYS A 169 6.41 23.57 -17.74
C LYS A 169 7.83 23.23 -18.24
N THR A 170 8.37 22.10 -17.78
CA THR A 170 9.72 21.60 -18.14
C THR A 170 9.92 21.55 -19.66
N GLU A 171 11.10 21.95 -20.14
CA GLU A 171 11.43 22.05 -21.58
C GLU A 171 11.16 20.76 -22.37
N ASP A 172 11.47 19.60 -21.77
CA ASP A 172 11.30 18.28 -22.41
C ASP A 172 9.86 17.72 -22.35
N GLY A 173 8.93 18.44 -21.72
CA GLY A 173 7.56 17.94 -21.51
C GLY A 173 7.47 16.69 -20.63
N LYS A 174 8.44 16.46 -19.73
CA LYS A 174 8.50 15.32 -18.80
C LYS A 174 8.83 15.77 -17.36
N PRO A 175 8.35 15.06 -16.33
CA PRO A 175 8.71 15.36 -14.94
C PRO A 175 10.22 15.23 -14.69
N THR A 176 10.78 16.11 -13.85
CA THR A 176 12.18 16.04 -13.42
C THR A 176 12.39 14.98 -12.33
N ASN A 177 13.64 14.58 -12.09
CA ASN A 177 13.98 13.71 -10.95
C ASN A 177 13.56 14.32 -9.60
N ALA A 178 13.58 15.66 -9.49
CA ALA A 178 13.14 16.35 -8.28
C ALA A 178 11.63 16.25 -8.09
N ASP A 179 10.84 16.34 -9.17
CA ASP A 179 9.38 16.16 -9.11
C ASP A 179 9.02 14.74 -8.67
N MET A 180 9.76 13.75 -9.19
CA MET A 180 9.58 12.35 -8.81
C MET A 180 9.86 12.11 -7.32
N TRP A 181 11.02 12.56 -6.82
CA TRP A 181 11.35 12.41 -5.41
C TRP A 181 10.40 13.17 -4.48
N LEU A 182 10.01 14.38 -4.84
CA LEU A 182 9.05 15.15 -4.05
C LEU A 182 7.70 14.43 -3.96
N ALA A 183 7.22 13.88 -5.08
CA ALA A 183 5.97 13.11 -5.08
C ALA A 183 6.09 11.81 -4.27
N ILE A 184 7.23 11.10 -4.35
CA ILE A 184 7.50 9.91 -3.54
C ILE A 184 7.45 10.24 -2.04
N ILE A 185 8.16 11.29 -1.61
CA ILE A 185 8.22 11.68 -0.19
C ILE A 185 6.85 12.11 0.32
N LEU A 186 6.12 12.93 -0.43
CA LEU A 186 4.78 13.38 -0.02
C LEU A 186 3.77 12.23 0.02
N ALA A 187 3.78 11.34 -0.97
CA ALA A 187 2.92 10.15 -0.97
C ALA A 187 3.28 9.21 0.20
N ALA A 188 4.57 9.05 0.53
CA ALA A 188 5.02 8.28 1.68
C ALA A 188 4.58 8.88 3.03
N VAL A 189 4.60 10.21 3.17
CA VAL A 189 4.07 10.88 4.36
C VAL A 189 2.57 10.68 4.48
N ILE A 190 1.83 10.85 3.38
CA ILE A 190 0.38 10.59 3.35
C ILE A 190 0.08 9.12 3.66
N PHE A 191 0.92 8.18 3.22
CA PHE A 191 0.81 6.77 3.57
C PHE A 191 0.89 6.55 5.09
N GLY A 192 1.88 7.16 5.74
CA GLY A 192 2.04 7.08 7.19
C GLY A 192 0.89 7.74 7.94
N ILE A 193 0.36 8.86 7.43
CA ILE A 193 -0.85 9.49 7.98
C ILE A 193 -2.07 8.57 7.82
N GLY A 194 -2.18 7.86 6.69
CA GLY A 194 -3.25 6.91 6.41
C GLY A 194 -3.34 5.76 7.43
N HIS A 195 -2.29 5.51 8.19
CA HIS A 195 -2.24 4.50 9.25
C HIS A 195 -2.69 5.00 10.63
N LEU A 196 -2.89 6.31 10.81
CA LEU A 196 -3.34 6.88 12.09
C LEU A 196 -4.72 6.40 12.56
N PRO A 197 -5.72 6.16 11.69
CA PRO A 197 -6.99 5.55 12.12
C PRO A 197 -6.80 4.20 12.82
N THR A 198 -5.88 3.36 12.33
CA THR A 198 -5.56 2.08 12.97
C THR A 198 -4.91 2.29 14.34
N LEU A 199 -4.01 3.27 14.47
CA LEU A 199 -3.43 3.64 15.77
C LEU A 199 -4.50 4.11 16.76
N LEU A 200 -5.40 4.97 16.32
CA LEU A 200 -6.51 5.50 17.12
C LEU A 200 -7.49 4.41 17.56
N ALA A 201 -7.66 3.36 16.76
CA ALA A 201 -8.53 2.23 17.08
C ALA A 201 -7.96 1.33 18.19
N ILE A 202 -6.63 1.33 18.40
CA ILE A 202 -5.97 0.43 19.35
C ILE A 202 -5.44 1.13 20.61
N THR A 203 -5.26 2.46 20.58
CA THR A 203 -4.78 3.22 21.74
C THR A 203 -5.08 4.71 21.61
N THR A 204 -5.09 5.43 22.74
CA THR A 204 -5.00 6.90 22.72
C THR A 204 -3.58 7.32 22.30
N PRO A 205 -3.40 8.06 21.21
CA PRO A 205 -2.06 8.35 20.68
C PRO A 205 -1.42 9.55 21.38
N SER A 206 -0.16 9.38 21.80
CA SER A 206 0.70 10.52 22.14
C SER A 206 1.28 11.15 20.87
N PRO A 207 1.74 12.42 20.89
CA PRO A 207 2.40 13.04 19.74
C PRO A 207 3.56 12.20 19.19
N LEU A 208 4.31 11.53 20.08
CA LEU A 208 5.44 10.71 19.70
C LEU A 208 5.01 9.37 19.05
N LEU A 209 3.89 8.77 19.47
CA LEU A 209 3.29 7.60 18.81
C LEU A 209 2.76 7.94 17.40
N ILE A 210 2.25 9.16 17.20
CA ILE A 210 1.86 9.67 15.88
C ILE A 210 3.09 9.76 14.98
N VAL A 211 4.17 10.39 15.46
CA VAL A 211 5.43 10.51 14.71
C VAL A 211 6.00 9.13 14.38
N ARG A 212 6.06 8.21 15.35
CA ARG A 212 6.47 6.80 15.13
C ARG A 212 5.68 6.19 13.98
N THR A 213 4.35 6.22 14.06
CA THR A 213 3.46 5.59 13.08
C THR A 213 3.65 6.16 11.68
N ILE A 214 3.85 7.47 11.56
CA ILE A 214 4.15 8.09 10.28
C ILE A 214 5.52 7.64 9.77
N VAL A 215 6.57 7.72 10.59
CA VAL A 215 7.95 7.43 10.17
C VAL A 215 8.14 6.00 9.71
N ILE A 216 7.62 5.01 10.43
CA ILE A 216 7.80 3.60 10.06
C ILE A 216 7.18 3.30 8.69
N ASN A 217 5.99 3.85 8.43
CA ASN A 217 5.28 3.66 7.16
C ASN A 217 5.90 4.49 6.02
N CYS A 218 6.43 5.69 6.32
CA CYS A 218 7.14 6.52 5.35
C CYS A 218 8.32 5.79 4.72
N VAL A 219 9.09 5.01 5.49
CA VAL A 219 10.27 4.30 4.97
C VAL A 219 9.89 3.28 3.91
N ALA A 220 8.88 2.45 4.16
CA ALA A 220 8.31 1.56 3.14
C ALA A 220 7.71 2.35 1.97
N GLY A 221 6.99 3.42 2.31
CA GLY A 221 6.51 4.48 1.42
C GLY A 221 7.48 4.84 0.30
N ILE A 222 8.67 5.26 0.71
CA ILE A 222 9.77 5.73 -0.15
C ILE A 222 10.29 4.62 -1.05
N ILE A 223 10.52 3.42 -0.50
CA ILE A 223 11.04 2.26 -1.24
C ILE A 223 10.08 1.87 -2.37
N PHE A 224 8.79 1.70 -2.08
CA PHE A 224 7.83 1.28 -3.10
C PHE A 224 7.58 2.39 -4.12
N GLY A 225 7.60 3.66 -3.71
CA GLY A 225 7.52 4.80 -4.62
C GLY A 225 8.70 4.85 -5.60
N TRP A 226 9.92 4.58 -5.13
CA TRP A 226 11.10 4.47 -6.00
C TRP A 226 10.99 3.29 -6.96
N LEU A 227 10.50 2.13 -6.50
CA LEU A 227 10.25 0.98 -7.35
C LEU A 227 9.20 1.26 -8.42
N TYR A 228 8.09 1.93 -8.08
CA TYR A 228 7.10 2.35 -9.06
C TYR A 228 7.72 3.25 -10.13
N TRP A 229 8.53 4.23 -9.71
CA TRP A 229 9.23 5.11 -10.64
C TRP A 229 10.21 4.36 -11.56
N LYS A 230 11.03 3.46 -11.03
CA LYS A 230 12.12 2.84 -11.80
C LYS A 230 11.73 1.55 -12.51
N LYS A 231 10.69 0.86 -12.04
CA LYS A 231 10.37 -0.53 -12.40
C LYS A 231 8.87 -0.78 -12.62
N GLY A 232 8.00 0.23 -12.46
CA GLY A 232 6.56 0.10 -12.68
C GLY A 232 5.78 -0.41 -11.47
N LEU A 233 4.45 -0.34 -11.56
CA LEU A 233 3.55 -0.55 -10.42
C LEU A 233 3.69 -1.96 -9.84
N GLU A 234 3.81 -2.97 -10.69
CA GLU A 234 3.90 -4.37 -10.29
C GLU A 234 5.13 -4.64 -9.43
N SER A 235 6.22 -3.90 -9.64
CA SER A 235 7.41 -3.95 -8.80
C SER A 235 7.14 -3.46 -7.38
N ALA A 236 6.37 -2.37 -7.25
CA ALA A 236 5.95 -1.82 -5.97
C ALA A 236 4.98 -2.78 -5.26
N MET A 237 4.04 -3.38 -6.00
CA MET A 237 3.11 -4.39 -5.50
C MET A 237 3.82 -5.63 -4.93
N ILE A 238 4.79 -6.19 -5.66
CA ILE A 238 5.59 -7.33 -5.21
C ILE A 238 6.39 -6.96 -3.95
N SER A 239 6.97 -5.77 -3.92
CA SER A 239 7.76 -5.30 -2.78
C SER A 239 6.91 -5.09 -1.54
N HIS A 240 5.74 -4.47 -1.66
CA HIS A 240 4.83 -4.25 -0.54
C HIS A 240 4.30 -5.58 -0.01
N PHE A 241 3.79 -6.45 -0.88
CA PHE A 241 3.39 -7.80 -0.48
C PHE A 241 4.50 -8.53 0.28
N SER A 242 5.75 -8.44 -0.19
CA SER A 242 6.88 -9.07 0.47
C SER A 242 7.19 -8.48 1.85
N ALA A 243 7.02 -7.15 2.02
CA ALA A 243 7.13 -6.50 3.32
C ALA A 243 6.05 -6.99 4.28
N ASP A 244 4.81 -7.14 3.81
CA ASP A 244 3.70 -7.64 4.61
C ASP A 244 3.88 -9.10 5.00
N ILE A 245 4.48 -9.94 4.15
CA ILE A 245 4.86 -11.30 4.55
C ILE A 245 5.84 -11.28 5.73
N VAL A 246 6.82 -10.37 5.73
CA VAL A 246 7.74 -10.23 6.88
C VAL A 246 6.98 -9.80 8.14
N LEU A 247 6.12 -8.79 8.03
CA LEU A 247 5.46 -8.14 9.17
C LEU A 247 4.26 -8.91 9.72
N HIS A 248 3.45 -9.52 8.86
CA HIS A 248 2.15 -10.10 9.20
C HIS A 248 2.13 -11.63 9.12
N VAL A 249 3.18 -12.26 8.62
CA VAL A 249 3.28 -13.74 8.56
C VAL A 249 4.49 -14.23 9.35
N ILE A 250 5.70 -13.83 8.95
CA ILE A 250 6.94 -14.34 9.55
C ILE A 250 7.08 -13.85 11.00
N LEU A 251 6.95 -12.54 11.24
CA LEU A 251 7.12 -11.98 12.58
C LEU A 251 6.13 -12.58 13.60
N PRO A 252 4.81 -12.66 13.35
CA PRO A 252 3.88 -13.32 14.27
C PRO A 252 4.21 -14.79 14.53
N LEU A 253 4.66 -15.54 13.52
CA LEU A 253 5.06 -16.94 13.71
C LEU A 253 6.31 -17.11 14.59
N ILE A 254 7.21 -16.12 14.60
CA ILE A 254 8.42 -16.16 15.43
C ILE A 254 8.12 -15.69 16.86
N VAL A 255 7.30 -14.65 17.03
CA VAL A 255 7.04 -14.02 18.34
C VAL A 255 6.01 -14.80 19.19
N VAL A 256 5.18 -15.63 18.56
CA VAL A 256 4.18 -16.47 19.25
C VAL A 256 4.77 -17.84 19.67
N ILE A 257 6.03 -18.13 19.34
CA ILE A 257 6.82 -19.27 19.85
C ILE A 257 7.64 -18.81 21.05
#